data_AF-A0A5N9G8S4-F1
#
_entry.id   AF-A0A5N9G8S4-F1
#
_cell.length_a   1.000
_cell.length_b   1.000
_cell.length_c   1.000
_cell.angle_alpha   90.00
_cell.angle_beta   90.00
_cell.angle_gamma   90.00
#
_symmetry.space_group_name_H-M   'P 1'
#
loop_
_entity.id
_entity.type
_entity.pdbx_description
1 polymer ?
#
loop_
_entity_poly.entity_id
_entity_poly.type
_entity_poly.pdbx_seq_one_letter_code
_entity_poly.pdbx_strand_id
1 'polypeptide(L)' 'MKRRAIVECDPEVDSYAVYCPELPGCASAGDTEEEALTHIRETIALHLEPSPVEIKPQGKVFEVEVPA' A
#
# COMPACT_ATOMS: atom_id res chain seq x y z
N MET A 1 -9.67 -4.89 -7.88
CA MET A 1 -9.25 -5.60 -6.65
C MET A 1 -9.79 -4.88 -5.44
N LYS A 2 -10.16 -5.59 -4.37
CA LYS A 2 -10.44 -5.00 -3.04
C LYS A 2 -9.31 -5.44 -2.11
N ARG A 3 -8.78 -4.52 -1.31
CA ARG A 3 -7.76 -4.79 -0.27
C ARG A 3 -8.34 -4.39 1.08
N ARG A 4 -7.91 -5.05 2.15
CA ARG A 4 -8.31 -4.66 3.51
C ARG A 4 -7.42 -3.51 3.96
N ALA A 5 -7.99 -2.64 4.77
CA ALA A 5 -7.27 -1.58 5.47
C ALA A 5 -7.65 -1.69 6.94
N ILE A 6 -6.66 -1.66 7.82
CA ILE A 6 -6.85 -1.53 9.26
C ILE A 6 -6.55 -0.09 9.61
N VAL A 7 -7.45 0.55 10.36
CA VAL A 7 -7.32 1.94 10.81
C VAL A 7 -7.24 1.94 12.33
N GLU A 8 -6.26 2.66 12.87
CA GLU A 8 -6.02 2.80 14.31
C GLU A 8 -5.86 4.29 14.63
N CYS A 9 -6.59 4.78 15.63
CA CYS A 9 -6.43 6.15 16.12
C CYS A 9 -5.28 6.19 17.13
N ASP A 10 -4.36 7.12 16.94
CA ASP A 10 -3.30 7.43 17.89
C ASP A 10 -3.70 8.66 18.71
N PRO A 11 -4.05 8.48 20.00
CA PRO A 11 -4.49 9.57 20.86
C PRO A 11 -3.36 10.50 21.32
N GLU A 12 -2.08 10.13 21.15
CA GLU A 12 -0.95 10.99 21.53
C GLU A 12 -0.71 12.09 20.51
N VAL A 13 -0.91 11.77 19.22
CA VAL A 13 -0.74 12.71 18.09
C VAL A 13 -2.06 13.19 17.50
N ASP A 14 -3.21 12.69 17.98
CA ASP A 14 -4.56 13.01 17.50
C ASP A 14 -4.71 12.77 15.99
N SER A 15 -4.24 11.60 15.53
CA SER A 15 -4.28 11.21 14.11
C SER A 15 -4.64 9.74 13.91
N TYR A 16 -4.93 9.37 12.67
CA TYR A 16 -5.30 8.02 12.27
C TYR A 16 -4.17 7.39 11.47
N ALA A 17 -3.63 6.28 11.96
CA ALA A 17 -2.77 5.40 11.21
C ALA A 17 -3.60 4.39 10.42
N VAL A 18 -3.15 4.04 9.21
CA VAL A 18 -3.82 3.05 8.36
C VAL A 18 -2.81 2.19 7.62
N TYR A 19 -3.09 0.89 7.52
CA TYR A 19 -2.20 -0.05 6.85
C TYR A 19 -2.93 -1.21 6.19
N CYS A 20 -2.33 -1.77 5.13
CA CYS A 20 -2.87 -2.91 4.39
C CYS A 20 -2.16 -4.22 4.79
N PRO A 21 -2.84 -5.18 5.44
CA PRO A 21 -2.20 -6.43 5.85
C PRO A 21 -1.74 -7.30 4.67
N GLU A 22 -2.34 -7.15 3.48
CA GLU A 22 -1.92 -7.86 2.27
C GLU A 22 -0.68 -7.26 1.59
N LEU A 23 -0.29 -6.03 1.95
CA LEU A 23 0.87 -5.34 1.35
C LEU A 23 1.77 -4.84 2.48
N PRO A 24 2.65 -5.71 3.03
CA PRO A 24 3.60 -5.31 4.05
C PRO A 24 4.42 -4.10 3.59
N GLY A 25 4.49 -3.08 4.45
CA GLY A 25 5.15 -1.80 4.14
C GLY A 25 4.25 -0.75 3.49
N CYS A 26 3.00 -1.09 3.14
CA CYS A 26 2.02 -0.13 2.68
C CYS A 26 1.21 0.39 3.88
N ALA A 27 1.63 1.54 4.41
CA ALA A 27 1.00 2.26 5.51
C ALA A 27 0.94 3.75 5.20
N SER A 28 -0.04 4.43 5.78
CA SER A 28 -0.23 5.87 5.69
C SER A 28 -0.89 6.40 6.96
N ALA A 29 -1.13 7.70 7.02
CA ALA A 29 -1.82 8.35 8.13
C ALA A 29 -2.62 9.56 7.64
N GLY A 30 -3.53 10.06 8.47
CA GLY A 30 -4.28 11.30 8.24
C GLY A 30 -4.87 11.84 9.54
N ASP A 31 -5.24 13.11 9.56
CA ASP A 31 -5.84 13.77 10.73
C ASP A 31 -7.28 13.25 10.94
N THR A 32 -7.93 12.74 9.89
CA THR A 32 -9.22 12.04 9.98
C THR A 32 -9.17 10.63 9.40
N GLU A 33 -10.15 9.80 9.77
CA GLU A 33 -10.32 8.46 9.19
C GLU A 33 -10.46 8.52 7.66
N GLU A 34 -11.25 9.48 7.14
CA GLU A 34 -11.45 9.63 5.69
C GLU A 34 -10.16 10.02 4.96
N GLU A 35 -9.34 10.89 5.57
CA GLU A 35 -8.06 11.30 5.03
C GLU A 35 -7.08 10.12 5.00
N ALA A 36 -6.93 9.40 6.11
CA ALA A 36 -6.10 8.20 6.18
C ALA A 36 -6.53 7.19 5.10
N LEU A 37 -7.83 6.90 4.99
CA LEU A 37 -8.37 6.01 3.96
C LEU A 37 -8.16 6.52 2.53
N THR A 38 -8.05 7.83 2.32
CA THR A 38 -7.71 8.40 1.01
C THR A 38 -6.23 8.19 0.71
N HIS A 39 -5.35 8.51 1.65
CA HIS A 39 -3.91 8.36 1.47
C HIS A 39 -3.46 6.90 1.28
N ILE A 40 -4.08 5.95 2.00
CA ILE A 40 -3.73 4.53 1.81
C ILE A 40 -4.12 4.02 0.43
N ARG A 41 -5.21 4.52 -0.18
CA ARG A 41 -5.60 4.13 -1.54
C ARG A 41 -4.55 4.57 -2.56
N GLU A 42 -4.05 5.79 -2.42
CA GLU A 42 -2.97 6.32 -3.26
C GLU A 42 -1.67 5.54 -3.06
N THR A 43 -1.31 5.26 -1.81
CA THR A 43 -0.10 4.48 -1.47
C THR A 43 -0.17 3.06 -2.03
N ILE A 44 -1.33 2.40 -1.93
CA ILE A 44 -1.55 1.07 -2.53
C ILE A 44 -1.46 1.14 -4.05
N ALA A 45 -2.04 2.16 -4.68
CA ALA A 45 -1.98 2.34 -6.13
C ALA A 45 -0.53 2.49 -6.59
N LEU A 46 0.23 3.40 -5.98
CA LEU A 46 1.64 3.63 -6.26
C LEU A 46 2.49 2.37 -6.02
N HIS A 47 2.21 1.60 -4.97
CA HIS A 47 2.94 0.37 -4.68
C HIS A 47 2.75 -0.72 -5.75
N LEU A 48 1.58 -0.74 -6.41
CA LEU A 48 1.27 -1.70 -7.47
C LEU A 48 1.67 -1.21 -8.87
N GLU A 49 2.10 0.04 -9.00
CA GLU A 49 2.56 0.57 -10.28
C GLU A 49 3.88 -0.12 -10.70
N PRO A 50 3.98 -0.62 -11.94
CA PRO A 50 5.20 -1.24 -12.42
C PRO A 50 6.31 -0.19 -12.59
N SER A 51 7.37 -0.31 -11.80
CA SER A 51 8.59 0.47 -11.98
C SER A 51 9.57 -0.24 -12.91
N PRO A 52 10.41 0.50 -13.68
CA PRO A 52 11.53 -0.10 -14.40
C PRO A 52 12.43 -0.87 -13.43
N VAL A 53 12.78 -2.11 -13.79
CA VAL A 53 13.68 -2.94 -12.98
C VAL A 53 14.98 -3.13 -13.74
N GLU A 54 16.10 -2.76 -13.11
CA GLU A 54 17.41 -3.15 -13.60
C GLU A 54 17.65 -4.63 -13.31
N ILE A 55 17.74 -5.42 -14.37
CA ILE A 55 18.07 -6.84 -14.28
C ILE A 55 19.49 -7.07 -14.76
N LYS A 56 20.17 -8.05 -14.16
CA LYS A 56 21.46 -8.53 -14.68
C LYS A 56 21.28 -9.06 -16.11
N PRO A 57 22.35 -9.10 -16.95
CA PRO A 57 22.25 -9.53 -18.34
C PRO A 57 21.65 -10.93 -18.55
N GLN A 58 21.71 -11.80 -17.55
CA GLN A 58 21.13 -13.16 -17.60
C GLN A 58 19.69 -13.22 -17.06
N GLY A 59 19.16 -12.13 -16.52
CA GLY A 59 17.82 -12.04 -15.97
C GLY A 59 16.74 -11.99 -17.05
N LYS A 60 15.55 -12.50 -16.72
CA LYS A 60 14.34 -12.42 -17.54
C LYS A 60 13.16 -12.05 -16.66
N VAL A 61 12.30 -11.16 -17.16
CA VAL A 61 11.07 -10.74 -16.48
C VAL A 61 9.90 -11.47 -17.14
N PHE A 62 9.00 -12.00 -16.34
CA PHE A 62 7.75 -12.60 -16.77
C PHE A 62 6.61 -12.02 -15.95
N GLU A 63 5.48 -11.76 -16.59
CA GLU A 63 4.24 -11.45 -15.88
C GLU A 63 3.63 -12.76 -15.37
N VAL A 64 3.18 -12.77 -14.12
CA VAL A 64 2.60 -13.94 -13.46
C VAL A 64 1.28 -13.53 -12.84
N GLU A 65 0.21 -14.24 -13.21
CA GLU A 65 -1.09 -14.11 -12.58
C GLU A 65 -1.17 -15.06 -11.38
N VAL A 66 -1.68 -14.55 -10.25
CA VAL A 66 -1.95 -15.35 -9.04
C VAL A 66 -3.46 -15.43 -8.82
N PRO A 67 -3.99 -16.62 -8.49
CA PRO A 67 -5.41 -16.75 -8.16
C PRO A 67 -5.74 -15.99 -6.87
N ALA A 68 -6.92 -15.36 -6.86
CA ALA A 68 -7.44 -14.55 -5.75
C ALA A 68 -7.95 -15.37 -4.57
#